data_AF-A0A8T7AJZ3-F1
#
_entry.id   AF-A0A8T7AJZ3-F1
#
_cell.length_a   1.000
_cell.length_b   1.000
_cell.length_c   1.000
_cell.angle_alpha   90.00
_cell.angle_beta   90.00
_cell.angle_gamma   90.00
#
_symmetry.space_group_name_H-M   'P 1'
#
loop_
_entity.id
_entity.type
_entity.pdbx_description
1 polymer ?
#
loop_
_entity_poly.entity_id
_entity_poly.type
_entity_poly.pdbx_seq_one_letter_code
_entity_poly.pdbx_strand_id
1 'polypeptide(L)'
;MSSKINRRGFLALGGVTMLGVSAYSYQRGIRIPPLIWEPPATSAYFSLDMLDISVSDLIRVQQGQVEDVAISFRAYAPEPALQLRAKTRGSLRLSANNIPVDAVLQLNGIDANSGNPQVSESINGITRILEVTFDGSDTIELSWKLTPLQTWRFAAIGDSGGGAELGWCIQRAHALGARFLVHLGDFNYQPGDYASAIILFNEAPMPC
;
A
#
# COMPACT_ATOMS: atom_id res chain seq x y z
N MET A 1 -26.27 43.74 30.74
CA MET A 1 -27.16 43.89 29.57
C MET A 1 -27.26 42.53 28.88
N SER A 2 -28.42 41.88 28.93
CA SER A 2 -28.64 40.55 28.37
C SER A 2 -29.19 40.67 26.95
N SER A 3 -28.43 40.19 25.96
CA SER A 3 -28.83 40.14 24.55
C SER A 3 -29.93 39.08 24.38
N LYS A 4 -31.17 39.52 24.20
CA LYS A 4 -32.29 38.64 23.86
C LYS A 4 -32.17 38.24 22.39
N ILE A 5 -31.63 37.05 22.13
CA ILE A 5 -31.63 36.45 20.80
C ILE A 5 -33.09 36.29 20.35
N ASN A 6 -33.45 37.00 19.29
CA ASN A 6 -34.80 37.06 18.76
C ASN A 6 -35.17 35.70 18.13
N ARG A 7 -36.32 35.12 18.50
CA ARG A 7 -36.80 33.79 18.02
C ARG A 7 -36.76 33.64 16.49
N ARG A 8 -36.96 34.73 15.75
CA ARG A 8 -36.86 34.75 14.28
C ARG A 8 -35.44 34.53 13.77
N GLY A 9 -34.42 35.00 14.49
CA GLY A 9 -33.02 34.76 14.16
C GLY A 9 -32.60 33.29 14.37
N PHE A 10 -33.12 32.64 15.40
CA PHE A 10 -32.85 31.22 15.68
C PHE A 10 -33.50 30.29 14.64
N LEU A 11 -34.72 30.61 14.18
CA LEU A 11 -35.40 29.87 13.11
C LEU A 11 -34.76 30.11 11.73
N ALA A 12 -34.27 31.32 11.46
CA ALA A 12 -33.52 31.61 10.23
C ALA A 12 -32.18 30.87 10.20
N LEU A 13 -31.46 30.81 11.33
CA LEU A 13 -30.25 30.00 11.47
C LEU A 13 -30.54 28.50 11.28
N GLY A 14 -31.60 27.97 11.90
CA GLY A 14 -32.03 26.58 11.72
C GLY A 14 -32.39 26.22 10.27
N GLY A 15 -33.08 27.12 9.57
CA GLY A 15 -33.44 26.94 8.16
C GLY A 15 -32.23 26.95 7.22
N VAL A 16 -31.26 27.84 7.45
CA VAL A 16 -30.01 27.89 6.67
C VAL A 16 -29.14 26.66 6.91
N THR A 17 -29.05 26.17 8.16
CA THR A 17 -28.33 24.91 8.44
C THR A 17 -29.00 23.69 7.82
N MET A 18 -30.34 23.62 7.82
CA MET A 18 -31.05 22.51 7.17
C MET A 18 -30.91 22.54 5.65
N LEU A 19 -30.96 23.71 5.02
CA LEU A 19 -30.72 23.85 3.58
C LEU A 19 -29.27 23.53 3.19
N GLY A 20 -28.29 23.93 4.01
CA GLY A 20 -26.88 23.58 3.79
C GLY A 20 -26.64 22.06 3.88
N VAL A 21 -27.19 21.41 4.91
CA VAL A 21 -27.08 19.95 5.09
C VAL A 21 -27.84 19.20 3.99
N SER A 22 -29.02 19.65 3.59
CA SER A 22 -29.79 18.99 2.53
C SER A 22 -29.21 19.23 1.14
N ALA A 23 -28.66 20.41 0.84
CA ALA A 23 -27.90 20.64 -0.40
C ALA A 23 -26.62 19.80 -0.44
N TYR A 24 -25.89 19.72 0.67
CA TYR A 24 -24.70 18.87 0.81
C TYR A 24 -25.05 17.38 0.62
N SER A 25 -26.12 16.91 1.26
CA SER A 25 -26.60 15.52 1.18
C SER A 25 -27.21 15.18 -0.19
N TYR A 26 -27.85 16.14 -0.86
CA TYR A 26 -28.43 15.96 -2.20
C TYR A 26 -27.36 15.96 -3.29
N GLN A 27 -26.36 16.85 -3.21
CA GLN A 27 -25.25 16.87 -4.17
C GLN A 27 -24.28 15.71 -4.00
N ARG A 28 -24.05 15.23 -2.76
CA ARG A 28 -23.01 14.24 -2.48
C ARG A 28 -23.53 12.84 -2.11
N GLY A 29 -24.82 12.71 -1.83
CA GLY A 29 -25.45 11.48 -1.35
C GLY A 29 -25.08 11.17 0.10
N ILE A 30 -25.98 10.54 0.86
CA ILE A 30 -25.61 9.92 2.14
C ILE A 30 -24.88 8.62 1.80
N ARG A 31 -23.55 8.63 1.89
CA ARG A 31 -22.73 7.43 1.73
C ARG A 31 -22.57 6.77 3.09
N ILE A 32 -23.36 5.75 3.35
CA ILE A 32 -23.11 4.84 4.47
C ILE A 32 -21.98 3.92 3.99
N PRO A 33 -20.75 4.02 4.51
CA PRO A 33 -19.72 3.06 4.17
C PRO A 33 -20.25 1.67 4.53
N PRO A 34 -20.13 0.67 3.65
CA PRO A 34 -20.50 -0.68 4.03
C PRO A 34 -19.68 -1.05 5.27
N LEU A 35 -20.36 -1.40 6.36
CA LEU A 35 -19.75 -1.93 7.57
C LEU A 35 -19.23 -3.34 7.25
N ILE A 36 -18.08 -3.39 6.59
CA ILE A 36 -17.33 -4.61 6.36
C ILE A 36 -16.55 -4.84 7.65
N TRP A 37 -17.02 -5.77 8.48
CA TRP A 37 -16.42 -6.08 9.77
C TRP A 37 -15.02 -6.68 9.63
N GLU A 38 -14.76 -7.39 8.54
CA GLU A 38 -13.44 -7.92 8.20
C GLU A 38 -13.22 -7.85 6.68
N PRO A 39 -12.09 -7.32 6.21
CA PRO A 39 -11.74 -7.37 4.80
C PRO A 39 -11.61 -8.84 4.34
N PRO A 40 -11.93 -9.16 3.08
CA PRO A 40 -11.81 -10.52 2.57
C PRO A 40 -10.37 -11.03 2.73
N ALA A 41 -10.23 -12.28 3.15
CA ALA A 41 -8.93 -12.93 3.30
C ALA A 41 -8.18 -12.90 1.96
N THR A 42 -6.99 -12.30 1.96
CA THR A 42 -6.09 -12.29 0.82
C THR A 42 -5.41 -13.65 0.70
N SER A 43 -5.37 -14.19 -0.52
CA SER A 43 -4.70 -15.46 -0.77
C SER A 43 -3.21 -15.34 -0.44
N ALA A 44 -2.76 -16.09 0.56
CA ALA A 44 -1.35 -16.18 0.93
C ALA A 44 -0.55 -17.14 0.04
N TYR A 45 -1.21 -17.85 -0.89
CA TYR A 45 -0.61 -18.89 -1.70
C TYR A 45 -0.99 -18.76 -3.18
N PHE A 46 0.00 -18.91 -4.06
CA PHE A 46 -0.15 -18.85 -5.50
C PHE A 46 0.63 -19.99 -6.15
N SER A 47 -0.06 -20.83 -6.91
CA SER A 47 0.59 -21.87 -7.71
C SER A 47 0.77 -21.37 -9.14
N LEU A 48 2.02 -21.34 -9.59
CA LEU A 48 2.41 -21.18 -10.99
C LEU A 48 2.90 -22.53 -11.53
N ASP A 49 3.05 -22.63 -12.86
CA ASP A 49 3.47 -23.85 -13.54
C ASP A 49 4.85 -24.34 -13.06
N MET A 50 5.77 -23.40 -12.83
CA MET A 50 7.17 -23.69 -12.44
C MET A 50 7.41 -23.59 -10.93
N LEU A 51 6.51 -22.96 -10.18
CA LEU A 51 6.78 -22.47 -8.83
C LEU A 51 5.52 -22.41 -7.98
N ASP A 52 5.60 -22.80 -6.72
CA ASP A 52 4.65 -22.40 -5.69
C ASP A 52 5.18 -21.21 -4.90
N ILE A 53 4.34 -20.19 -4.72
CA ILE A 53 4.65 -18.97 -3.98
C ILE A 53 3.75 -18.91 -2.75
N SER A 54 4.36 -18.88 -1.58
CA SER A 54 3.69 -18.49 -0.33
C SER A 54 4.13 -17.08 0.05
N VAL A 55 3.21 -16.25 0.51
CA VAL A 55 3.48 -14.85 0.82
C VAL A 55 3.05 -14.52 2.24
N SER A 56 3.84 -13.69 2.92
CA SER A 56 3.49 -13.07 4.19
C SER A 56 3.63 -11.56 4.05
N ASP A 57 2.62 -10.83 4.51
CA ASP A 57 2.60 -9.36 4.48
C ASP A 57 2.64 -8.72 3.08
N LEU A 58 2.22 -9.49 2.08
CA LEU A 58 2.12 -9.08 0.69
C LEU A 58 0.75 -9.46 0.11
N ILE A 59 0.25 -8.61 -0.78
CA ILE A 59 -0.94 -8.86 -1.59
C ILE A 59 -0.58 -8.85 -3.07
N ARG A 60 -1.16 -9.78 -3.84
CA ARG A 60 -0.98 -9.79 -5.30
C ARG A 60 -1.79 -8.65 -5.92
N VAL A 61 -1.16 -7.89 -6.82
CA VAL A 61 -1.81 -6.83 -7.60
C VAL A 61 -1.92 -7.25 -9.07
N GLN A 62 -3.06 -6.96 -9.69
CA GLN A 62 -3.32 -7.33 -11.10
C GLN A 62 -2.67 -6.36 -12.11
N GLN A 63 -2.44 -5.10 -11.71
CA GLN A 63 -1.72 -4.13 -12.53
C GLN A 63 -0.24 -4.15 -12.16
N GLY A 64 0.57 -4.78 -13.01
CA GLY A 64 2.02 -4.66 -12.94
C GLY A 64 2.43 -3.23 -13.27
N GLN A 65 3.07 -2.54 -12.32
CA GLN A 65 3.66 -1.21 -12.54
C GLN A 65 5.00 -1.29 -13.31
N VAL A 66 5.54 -2.50 -13.46
CA VAL A 66 6.82 -2.78 -14.11
C VAL A 66 6.56 -3.72 -15.28
N GLU A 67 7.01 -3.33 -16.46
CA GLU A 67 6.92 -4.15 -17.67
C GLU A 67 7.79 -5.42 -17.54
N ASP A 68 7.36 -6.50 -18.18
CA ASP A 68 8.03 -7.81 -18.18
C ASP A 68 8.17 -8.49 -16.81
N VAL A 69 7.24 -8.23 -15.89
CA VAL A 69 7.15 -8.92 -14.60
C VAL A 69 6.01 -9.95 -14.63
N ALA A 70 6.32 -11.19 -14.25
CA ALA A 70 5.35 -12.28 -14.27
C ALA A 70 4.31 -12.17 -13.15
N ILE A 71 4.71 -11.64 -11.99
CA ILE A 71 3.82 -11.44 -10.84
C ILE A 71 4.24 -10.21 -10.03
N SER A 72 3.24 -9.41 -9.65
CA SER A 72 3.44 -8.20 -8.87
C SER A 72 2.72 -8.30 -7.53
N PHE A 73 3.41 -7.85 -6.49
CA PHE A 73 2.93 -7.78 -5.13
C PHE A 73 3.03 -6.35 -4.60
N ARG A 74 2.23 -6.04 -3.58
CA ARG A 74 2.34 -4.83 -2.77
C ARG A 74 2.39 -5.24 -1.30
N ALA A 75 3.37 -4.73 -0.55
CA ALA A 75 3.49 -5.00 0.87
C ALA A 75 2.45 -4.18 1.65
N TYR A 76 1.84 -4.78 2.66
CA TYR A 76 1.01 -4.05 3.63
C TYR A 76 1.64 -3.97 5.03
N ALA A 77 2.77 -4.66 5.24
CA ALA A 77 3.60 -4.49 6.42
C ALA A 77 5.05 -4.16 6.03
N PRO A 78 5.86 -3.60 6.95
CA PRO A 78 7.20 -3.11 6.64
C PRO A 78 8.26 -4.18 6.36
N GLU A 79 8.06 -5.41 6.85
CA GLU A 79 8.99 -6.53 6.72
C GLU A 79 8.34 -7.75 6.04
N PRO A 80 7.96 -7.64 4.76
CA PRO A 80 7.30 -8.73 4.05
C PRO A 80 8.24 -9.91 3.79
N ALA A 81 7.63 -11.08 3.54
CA ALA A 81 8.36 -12.28 3.15
C ALA A 81 7.65 -13.07 2.03
N LEU A 82 8.46 -13.74 1.22
CA LEU A 82 8.04 -14.64 0.15
C LEU A 82 8.77 -15.97 0.33
N GLN A 83 8.05 -17.07 0.20
CA GLN A 83 8.65 -18.39 0.06
C GLN A 83 8.36 -18.89 -1.34
N LEU A 84 9.42 -19.21 -2.07
CA LEU A 84 9.39 -19.72 -3.43
C LEU A 84 9.80 -21.20 -3.38
N ARG A 85 8.93 -22.10 -3.82
CA ARG A 85 9.22 -23.53 -3.94
C ARG A 85 9.20 -23.95 -5.40
N ALA A 86 10.37 -24.25 -5.97
CA ALA A 86 10.53 -24.65 -7.35
C ALA A 86 9.96 -26.05 -7.60
N LYS A 87 9.18 -26.19 -8.68
CA LYS A 87 8.70 -27.49 -9.21
C LYS A 87 9.54 -27.95 -10.38
N THR A 88 10.03 -27.01 -11.18
CA THR A 88 10.83 -27.24 -12.38
C THR A 88 11.92 -26.17 -12.47
N ARG A 89 12.94 -26.43 -13.29
CA ARG A 89 14.01 -25.46 -13.55
C ARG A 89 13.48 -24.28 -14.37
N GLY A 90 13.90 -23.07 -14.05
CA GLY A 90 13.50 -21.88 -14.78
C GLY A 90 13.94 -20.58 -14.11
N SER A 91 13.42 -19.47 -14.63
CA SER A 91 13.64 -18.13 -14.10
C SER A 91 12.31 -17.41 -13.95
N LEU A 92 12.18 -16.61 -12.89
CA LEU A 92 11.01 -15.78 -12.62
C LEU A 92 11.45 -14.35 -12.32
N ARG A 93 10.78 -13.40 -12.95
CA ARG A 93 10.88 -11.98 -12.62
C ARG A 93 9.62 -11.56 -11.88
N LEU A 94 9.78 -11.05 -10.65
CA LEU A 94 8.68 -10.61 -9.80
C LEU A 94 8.93 -9.19 -9.28
N SER A 95 7.88 -8.48 -8.91
CA SER A 95 8.00 -7.15 -8.30
C SER A 95 7.26 -7.09 -6.97
N ALA A 96 7.83 -6.42 -5.98
CA ALA A 96 7.18 -6.11 -4.72
C ALA A 96 7.27 -4.59 -4.46
N ASN A 97 6.13 -3.91 -4.48
CA ASN A 97 6.02 -2.49 -4.17
C ASN A 97 5.75 -2.27 -2.68
N ASN A 98 5.94 -1.04 -2.20
CA ASN A 98 5.69 -0.60 -0.84
C ASN A 98 6.67 -1.16 0.21
N ILE A 99 7.91 -1.43 -0.22
CA ILE A 99 9.00 -1.88 0.67
C ILE A 99 9.88 -0.68 1.03
N PRO A 100 10.19 -0.44 2.33
CA PRO A 100 11.02 0.69 2.74
C PRO A 100 12.39 0.67 2.07
N VAL A 101 12.90 1.83 1.62
CA VAL A 101 14.15 1.93 0.84
C VAL A 101 15.36 1.31 1.57
N ASP A 102 15.38 1.37 2.89
CA ASP A 102 16.45 0.87 3.75
C ASP A 102 16.19 -0.55 4.31
N ALA A 103 15.18 -1.24 3.77
CA ALA A 103 14.99 -2.67 3.98
C ALA A 103 15.99 -3.45 3.13
N VAL A 104 16.67 -4.41 3.76
CA VAL A 104 17.67 -5.29 3.14
C VAL A 104 17.04 -6.65 2.88
N LEU A 105 17.21 -7.15 1.65
CA LEU A 105 16.79 -8.51 1.29
C LEU A 105 17.70 -9.55 1.97
N GLN A 106 17.07 -10.49 2.68
CA GLN A 106 17.71 -11.65 3.27
C GLN A 106 17.21 -12.91 2.55
N LEU A 107 18.17 -13.77 2.18
CA LEU A 107 17.93 -15.05 1.53
C LEU A 107 18.16 -16.16 2.53
N ASN A 108 17.12 -16.94 2.82
CA ASN A 108 17.18 -18.13 3.67
C ASN A 108 16.78 -19.37 2.85
N GLY A 109 17.19 -20.56 3.32
CA GLY A 109 16.80 -21.83 2.70
C GLY A 109 17.58 -22.24 1.45
N ILE A 110 18.67 -21.53 1.10
CA ILE A 110 19.56 -21.95 0.01
C ILE A 110 20.30 -23.22 0.46
N ASP A 111 19.90 -24.38 -0.09
CA ASP A 111 20.60 -25.64 0.17
C ASP A 111 21.98 -25.59 -0.49
N ALA A 112 23.03 -25.76 0.32
CA ALA A 112 24.42 -25.70 -0.12
C ALA A 112 24.79 -26.76 -1.18
N ASN A 113 23.90 -27.73 -1.43
CA ASN A 113 24.09 -28.80 -2.42
C ASN A 113 23.31 -28.60 -3.73
N SER A 114 22.42 -27.59 -3.82
CA SER A 114 21.80 -27.21 -5.09
C SER A 114 22.69 -26.20 -5.82
N GLY A 115 22.56 -26.07 -7.13
CA GLY A 115 23.28 -25.04 -7.90
C GLY A 115 22.79 -23.66 -7.47
N ASN A 116 23.32 -23.14 -6.35
CA ASN A 116 22.90 -21.94 -5.62
C ASN A 116 21.92 -21.05 -6.42
N PRO A 117 20.61 -21.04 -6.10
CA PRO A 117 19.65 -20.19 -6.78
C PRO A 117 20.17 -18.75 -6.83
N GLN A 118 20.19 -18.21 -8.05
CA GLN A 118 20.67 -16.86 -8.28
C GLN A 118 19.51 -15.90 -8.09
N VAL A 119 19.60 -15.07 -7.06
CA VAL A 119 18.64 -14.00 -6.76
C VAL A 119 19.34 -12.67 -6.96
N SER A 120 18.82 -11.87 -7.88
CA SER A 120 19.25 -10.48 -8.10
C SER A 120 18.11 -9.53 -7.72
N GLU A 121 18.43 -8.46 -6.99
CA GLU A 121 17.49 -7.41 -6.62
C GLU A 121 17.87 -6.09 -7.29
N SER A 122 16.88 -5.44 -7.90
CA SER A 122 16.95 -4.05 -8.33
C SER A 122 15.96 -3.21 -7.52
N ILE A 123 16.42 -2.06 -7.03
CA ILE A 123 15.66 -1.16 -6.16
C ILE A 123 15.32 0.11 -6.92
N ASN A 124 14.03 0.42 -7.02
CA ASN A 124 13.52 1.68 -7.56
C ASN A 124 12.54 2.31 -6.56
N GLY A 125 13.05 3.23 -5.73
CA GLY A 125 12.29 3.82 -4.62
C GLY A 125 11.78 2.73 -3.67
N ILE A 126 10.46 2.68 -3.47
CA ILE A 126 9.79 1.67 -2.64
C ILE A 126 9.47 0.37 -3.39
N THR A 127 9.89 0.24 -4.65
CA THR A 127 9.68 -0.96 -5.46
C THR A 127 10.94 -1.81 -5.52
N ARG A 128 10.78 -3.11 -5.30
CA ARG A 128 11.79 -4.15 -5.47
C ARG A 128 11.44 -4.98 -6.69
N ILE A 129 12.43 -5.18 -7.56
CA ILE A 129 12.32 -6.05 -8.72
C ILE A 129 13.31 -7.19 -8.48
N LEU A 130 12.79 -8.41 -8.42
CA LEU A 130 13.60 -9.61 -8.21
C LEU A 130 13.65 -10.45 -9.47
N GLU A 131 14.85 -10.89 -9.81
CA GLU A 131 15.11 -11.92 -10.81
C GLU A 131 15.66 -13.14 -10.10
N VAL A 132 14.89 -14.23 -10.15
CA VAL A 132 15.17 -15.48 -9.43
C VAL A 132 15.35 -16.59 -10.44
N THR A 133 16.49 -17.28 -10.39
CA THR A 133 16.74 -18.51 -11.16
C THR A 133 16.78 -19.71 -10.21
N PHE A 134 16.11 -20.79 -10.59
CA PHE A 134 15.94 -22.01 -9.78
C PHE A 134 16.20 -23.26 -10.62
N ASP A 135 16.72 -24.30 -9.97
CA ASP A 135 17.15 -25.57 -10.58
C ASP A 135 16.17 -26.74 -10.33
N GLY A 136 14.94 -26.46 -9.88
CA GLY A 136 13.81 -27.40 -9.89
C GLY A 136 13.59 -28.22 -8.63
N SER A 137 14.32 -27.94 -7.55
CA SER A 137 14.03 -28.46 -6.19
C SER A 137 14.27 -27.44 -5.08
N ASP A 138 14.62 -26.20 -5.44
CA ASP A 138 14.96 -25.16 -4.49
C ASP A 138 13.74 -24.68 -3.71
N THR A 139 13.93 -24.47 -2.40
CA THR A 139 13.01 -23.68 -1.59
C THR A 139 13.76 -22.46 -1.09
N ILE A 140 13.35 -21.28 -1.53
CA ILE A 140 14.01 -20.03 -1.20
C ILE A 140 13.04 -19.20 -0.38
N GLU A 141 13.49 -18.74 0.77
CA GLU A 141 12.78 -17.74 1.54
C GLU A 141 13.46 -16.39 1.33
N LEU A 142 12.68 -15.43 0.86
CA LEU A 142 13.06 -14.05 0.61
C LEU A 142 12.36 -13.21 1.66
N SER A 143 13.11 -12.51 2.50
CA SER A 143 12.52 -11.62 3.51
C SER A 143 13.20 -10.27 3.50
N TRP A 144 12.42 -9.20 3.61
CA TRP A 144 12.96 -7.85 3.72
C TRP A 144 13.00 -7.45 5.18
N LYS A 145 14.20 -7.10 5.66
CA LYS A 145 14.43 -6.70 7.04
C LYS A 145 14.83 -5.24 7.14
N LEU A 146 14.18 -4.53 8.04
CA LEU A 146 14.48 -3.13 8.25
C LEU A 146 15.74 -2.97 9.08
N THR A 147 16.53 -1.96 8.71
CA THR A 147 17.61 -1.52 9.58
C THR A 147 17.01 -1.00 10.90
N PRO A 148 17.39 -1.56 12.07
CA PRO A 148 16.87 -1.14 13.35
C PRO A 148 17.25 0.30 13.65
N LEU A 149 16.28 1.11 14.09
CA LEU A 149 16.52 2.48 14.56
C LEU A 149 16.04 2.64 16.00
N GLN A 150 16.67 3.56 16.72
CA GLN A 150 16.25 3.95 18.07
C GLN A 150 14.93 4.74 18.08
N THR A 151 14.60 5.40 16.96
CA THR A 151 13.38 6.20 16.85
C THR A 151 12.76 6.02 15.49
N TRP A 152 11.45 5.87 15.47
CA TRP A 152 10.65 5.74 14.26
C TRP A 152 9.81 7.02 14.09
N ARG A 153 9.79 7.55 12.88
CA ARG A 153 8.93 8.67 12.50
C ARG A 153 8.00 8.23 11.40
N PHE A 154 6.71 8.42 11.60
CA PHE A 154 5.67 8.18 10.61
C PHE A 154 4.83 9.45 10.48
N ALA A 155 4.17 9.59 9.34
CA ALA A 155 3.17 10.62 9.11
C ALA A 155 1.79 9.96 8.96
N ALA A 156 0.77 10.56 9.56
CA ALA A 156 -0.61 10.16 9.34
C ALA A 156 -1.29 11.21 8.45
N ILE A 157 -1.89 10.79 7.34
CA ILE A 157 -2.63 11.65 6.41
C ILE A 157 -4.04 11.09 6.25
N GLY A 158 -5.05 11.93 6.41
CA GLY A 158 -6.42 11.65 6.01
C GLY A 158 -7.06 12.90 5.44
N ASP A 159 -8.23 12.73 4.82
CA ASP A 159 -9.08 13.82 4.29
C ASP A 159 -8.33 14.79 3.35
N SER A 160 -7.54 14.24 2.42
CA SER A 160 -6.66 14.98 1.49
C SER A 160 -7.06 14.84 0.01
N GLY A 161 -8.20 14.22 -0.26
CA GLY A 161 -8.58 13.68 -1.55
C GLY A 161 -7.59 12.63 -2.07
N GLY A 162 -7.63 12.39 -3.39
CA GLY A 162 -6.67 11.54 -4.10
C GLY A 162 -5.77 12.29 -5.08
N GLY A 163 -5.83 13.62 -5.09
CA GLY A 163 -5.17 14.48 -6.08
C GLY A 163 -3.93 15.21 -5.55
N ALA A 164 -3.79 16.47 -5.97
CA ALA A 164 -2.60 17.28 -5.69
C ALA A 164 -2.31 17.50 -4.19
N GLU A 165 -3.36 17.59 -3.35
CA GLU A 165 -3.19 17.76 -1.90
C GLU A 165 -2.58 16.52 -1.25
N LEU A 166 -3.09 15.32 -1.56
CA LEU A 166 -2.47 14.06 -1.15
C LEU A 166 -1.00 14.00 -1.60
N GLY A 167 -0.73 14.31 -2.87
CA GLY A 167 0.64 14.33 -3.40
C GLY A 167 1.56 15.29 -2.64
N TRP A 168 1.08 16.51 -2.35
CA TRP A 168 1.82 17.49 -1.55
C TRP A 168 2.08 16.98 -0.13
N CYS A 169 1.08 16.39 0.53
CA CYS A 169 1.23 15.84 1.88
C CYS A 169 2.25 14.69 1.93
N ILE A 170 2.26 13.80 0.93
CA ILE A 170 3.24 12.71 0.80
C ILE A 170 4.66 13.29 0.71
N GLN A 171 4.88 14.24 -0.19
CA GLN A 171 6.20 14.87 -0.37
C GLN A 171 6.63 15.65 0.89
N ARG A 172 5.70 16.35 1.53
CA ARG A 172 5.97 17.10 2.75
C ARG A 172 6.33 16.18 3.91
N ALA A 173 5.64 15.06 4.07
CA ALA A 173 5.94 14.07 5.09
C ALA A 173 7.33 13.46 4.91
N HIS A 174 7.70 13.09 3.67
CA HIS A 174 9.04 12.63 3.34
C HIS A 174 10.11 13.69 3.66
N ALA A 175 9.88 14.96 3.27
CA ALA A 175 10.80 16.06 3.58
C ALA A 175 10.97 16.33 5.08
N LEU A 176 9.98 15.97 5.91
CA LEU A 176 10.05 16.04 7.38
C LEU A 176 10.68 14.77 8.00
N GLY A 177 11.16 13.84 7.19
CA GLY A 177 11.85 12.62 7.61
C GLY A 177 10.91 11.53 8.10
N ALA A 178 9.64 11.51 7.66
CA ALA A 178 8.79 10.33 7.85
C ALA A 178 9.37 9.16 7.05
N ARG A 179 9.45 7.98 7.70
CA ARG A 179 9.88 6.73 7.07
C ARG A 179 8.71 5.92 6.53
N PHE A 180 7.52 6.16 7.09
CA PHE A 180 6.27 5.53 6.70
C PHE A 180 5.14 6.54 6.69
N LEU A 181 4.19 6.31 5.81
CA LEU A 181 2.89 6.93 5.84
C LEU A 181 1.87 5.97 6.44
N VAL A 182 0.93 6.50 7.21
CA VAL A 182 -0.31 5.84 7.56
C VAL A 182 -1.43 6.64 6.92
N HIS A 183 -2.05 6.09 5.89
CA HIS A 183 -3.21 6.72 5.28
C HIS A 183 -4.48 6.35 6.05
N LEU A 184 -5.14 7.34 6.64
CA LEU A 184 -6.34 7.18 7.45
C LEU A 184 -7.63 7.13 6.62
N GLY A 185 -7.51 7.20 5.30
CA GLY A 185 -8.64 7.30 4.40
C GLY A 185 -9.12 8.74 4.20
N ASP A 186 -10.11 8.86 3.35
CA ASP A 186 -10.79 10.11 3.06
C ASP A 186 -12.29 9.91 3.27
N PHE A 187 -12.96 10.88 3.89
CA PHE A 187 -14.40 10.80 4.08
C PHE A 187 -15.17 10.96 2.76
N ASN A 188 -14.54 11.56 1.74
CA ASN A 188 -15.21 11.99 0.52
C ASN A 188 -14.34 11.94 -0.74
N TYR A 189 -13.93 10.73 -1.13
CA TYR A 189 -13.38 10.51 -2.46
C TYR A 189 -14.36 10.92 -3.57
N GLN A 190 -13.92 11.82 -4.44
CA GLN A 190 -14.57 12.15 -5.70
C GLN A 190 -14.34 11.03 -6.73
N PRO A 191 -15.18 10.95 -7.78
CA PRO A 191 -14.90 10.06 -8.91
C PRO A 191 -13.48 10.29 -9.45
N GLY A 192 -12.67 9.23 -9.50
CA GLY A 192 -11.28 9.27 -9.98
C GLY A 192 -10.23 9.51 -8.89
N ASP A 193 -10.60 9.99 -7.71
CA ASP A 193 -9.63 10.23 -6.63
C ASP A 193 -9.00 8.91 -6.15
N TYR A 194 -9.78 7.84 -6.04
CA TYR A 194 -9.25 6.55 -5.60
C TYR A 194 -8.16 6.02 -6.52
N ALA A 195 -8.37 6.11 -7.85
CA ALA A 195 -7.37 5.72 -8.83
C ALA A 195 -6.13 6.63 -8.78
N SER A 196 -6.34 7.93 -8.59
CA SER A 196 -5.25 8.90 -8.46
C SER A 196 -4.42 8.66 -7.19
N ALA A 197 -5.08 8.35 -6.07
CA ALA A 197 -4.44 8.00 -4.81
C ALA A 197 -3.59 6.73 -4.95
N ILE A 198 -4.09 5.69 -5.65
CA ILE A 198 -3.31 4.48 -5.93
C ILE A 198 -2.01 4.82 -6.68
N ILE A 199 -2.08 5.68 -7.70
CA ILE A 199 -0.89 6.10 -8.46
C ILE A 199 0.10 6.81 -7.52
N LEU A 200 -0.38 7.78 -6.74
CA LEU A 200 0.46 8.53 -5.79
C LEU A 200 1.09 7.62 -4.72
N PHE A 201 0.37 6.60 -4.24
CA PHE A 201 0.87 5.63 -3.28
C PHE A 201 1.82 4.59 -3.89
N ASN A 202 1.72 4.30 -5.19
CA ASN A 202 2.68 3.44 -5.89
C ASN A 202 4.01 4.18 -6.12
N GLU A 203 3.93 5.48 -6.40
CA GLU A 203 5.07 6.36 -6.71
C GLU A 203 5.64 7.10 -5.49
N ALA A 204 5.09 6.84 -4.29
CA ALA A 204 5.50 7.52 -3.08
C ALA A 204 7.00 7.27 -2.77
N PRO A 205 7.71 8.27 -2.24
CA PRO A 205 9.12 8.12 -1.84
C PRO A 205 9.30 7.28 -0.57
N MET A 206 8.21 6.92 0.10
CA MET A 206 8.18 6.13 1.32
C MET A 206 6.94 5.22 1.34
N PRO A 207 6.97 4.08 2.05
CA PRO A 207 5.83 3.17 2.11
C PRO A 207 4.60 3.77 2.78
N CYS A 208 3.42 3.33 2.36
CA CYS A 208 2.10 3.84 2.74
C CYS A 208 1.04 2.75 2.90
#